data_AF-A0A1H8E6Q6-F1
#
_entry.id   AF-A0A1H8E6Q6-F1
#
_cell.length_a   1.000
_cell.length_b   1.000
_cell.length_c   1.000
_cell.angle_alpha   90.00
_cell.angle_beta   90.00
_cell.angle_gamma   90.00
#
_symmetry.space_group_name_H-M   'P 1'
#
loop_
_entity.id
_entity.type
_entity.pdbx_description
1 polymer ?
#
loop_
_entity_poly.entity_id
_entity_poly.type
_entity_poly.pdbx_seq_one_letter_code
_entity_poly.pdbx_strand_id
1 'polypeptide(L)'
;MRKERFKRKVCYFSSFLILCLVLYSCLQDEWDIDSHETADQIVEGKNRELTVGVARSWYETSQAPVVATRSVVTNFELMTKMRWKKAYESRKGKFEVVEIPLLTRGGAVLLDKETKEKYNPATDRKKIRSIARMVIIKNLETGEITNFVMYIIGTYDYLKKAKHFGKNSYLHRDSRFSGSICFYRPEGGLVNGWKYENGKIVGGIKQGTEVGLQMQSAATTRGTIECYFDDVLVEYNECEGFEYYDPEYGPGFGTECHTSERWEVREICKEYEHNDPWYPSGGGGSGSGGGGSTSGGNTGGAGGYEPSIAPKAKAIFRNSSMTEANWKVIERILDKIMEDCMGQALYNGLKSALDGKTLIVQFTNKEYSAFTVNGDASSISIGTLVESNVFFHEMWHAYQAYHESSSSYKNSLINQDIEAHYAQYLYLCKLPEYAGSKWENYYAKDRRLGSIKRLEDFVDSKGRLVSGITNNDLDAQVVLTSSIFETTPGYDNSDVYIYDDTRKGINNFSNLNTLTKGC
;
A
#
# COMPACT_ATOMS: atom_id res chain seq x y z
N MET A 1 30.69 10.51 -69.41
CA MET A 1 29.38 10.38 -68.72
C MET A 1 29.33 9.42 -67.52
N ARG A 2 30.16 8.36 -67.42
CA ARG A 2 30.08 7.37 -66.31
C ARG A 2 30.69 7.86 -64.97
N LYS A 3 31.76 8.67 -65.00
CA LYS A 3 32.43 9.22 -63.81
C LYS A 3 31.62 10.29 -63.05
N GLU A 4 30.84 11.11 -63.75
CA GLU A 4 30.02 12.16 -63.10
C GLU A 4 28.78 11.61 -62.39
N ARG A 5 28.14 10.57 -62.95
CA ARG A 5 27.03 9.89 -62.28
C ARG A 5 27.46 9.20 -60.98
N PHE A 6 28.70 8.70 -60.90
CA PHE A 6 29.23 8.09 -59.68
C PHE A 6 29.51 9.15 -58.61
N LYS A 7 30.12 10.29 -58.96
CA LYS A 7 30.34 11.41 -58.02
C LYS A 7 29.03 11.97 -57.46
N ARG A 8 27.98 12.12 -58.28
CA ARG A 8 26.66 12.55 -57.81
C ARG A 8 26.06 11.55 -56.81
N LYS A 9 26.13 10.24 -57.09
CA LYS A 9 25.61 9.21 -56.18
C LYS A 9 26.35 9.18 -54.84
N VAL A 10 27.68 9.38 -54.85
CA VAL A 10 28.48 9.48 -53.61
C VAL A 10 28.13 10.73 -52.82
N CYS A 11 27.94 11.88 -53.48
CA CYS A 11 27.47 13.10 -52.80
C CYS A 11 26.09 12.92 -52.15
N TYR A 12 25.11 12.32 -52.85
CA TYR A 12 23.79 12.08 -52.27
C TYR A 12 23.85 11.11 -51.08
N PHE A 13 24.71 10.09 -51.12
CA PHE A 13 24.90 9.17 -50.00
C PHE A 13 25.55 9.85 -48.80
N SER A 14 26.55 10.70 -49.01
CA SER A 14 27.18 11.48 -47.93
C SER A 14 26.21 12.50 -47.33
N SER A 15 25.40 13.18 -48.14
CA SER A 15 24.37 14.10 -47.64
C SER A 15 23.26 13.37 -46.86
N PHE A 16 22.87 12.18 -47.29
CA PHE A 16 21.90 11.35 -46.57
C PHE A 16 22.48 10.84 -45.24
N LEU A 17 23.75 10.41 -45.21
CA LEU A 17 24.43 10.00 -43.99
C LEU A 17 24.54 11.14 -42.97
N ILE A 18 24.85 12.36 -43.44
CA ILE A 18 24.89 13.56 -42.59
C ILE A 18 23.49 13.89 -42.07
N LEU A 19 22.45 13.79 -42.89
CA LEU A 19 21.06 14.00 -42.45
C LEU A 19 20.64 12.95 -41.41
N CYS A 20 21.01 11.68 -41.59
CA CYS A 20 20.77 10.62 -40.61
C CYS A 20 21.54 10.85 -39.31
N LEU A 21 22.78 11.38 -39.37
CA LEU A 21 23.56 11.73 -38.17
C LEU A 21 22.97 12.95 -37.44
N VAL A 22 22.44 13.94 -38.16
CA VAL A 22 21.73 15.08 -37.57
C VAL A 22 20.40 14.63 -36.93
N LEU A 23 19.67 13.74 -37.58
CA LEU A 23 18.45 13.15 -37.01
C LEU A 23 18.76 12.24 -35.82
N TYR A 24 19.86 11.49 -35.86
CA TYR A 24 20.34 10.69 -34.74
C TYR A 24 20.79 11.56 -33.56
N SER A 25 21.49 12.68 -33.80
CA SER A 25 21.83 13.63 -32.74
C SER A 25 20.60 14.32 -32.15
N CYS A 26 19.59 14.64 -32.96
CA CYS A 26 18.33 15.19 -32.44
C CYS A 26 17.51 14.16 -31.65
N LEU A 27 17.57 12.87 -32.01
CA LEU A 27 16.95 11.78 -31.24
C LEU A 27 17.72 11.47 -29.95
N GLN A 28 19.04 11.62 -29.96
CA GLN A 28 19.88 11.43 -28.78
C GLN A 28 19.72 12.59 -27.79
N ASP A 29 19.53 13.83 -28.26
CA ASP A 29 19.19 14.97 -27.40
C ASP A 29 17.83 14.81 -26.69
N GLU A 30 16.86 14.07 -27.26
CA GLU A 30 15.60 13.76 -26.53
C GLU A 30 15.77 12.69 -25.44
N TRP A 31 16.84 11.87 -25.50
CA TRP A 31 17.05 10.75 -24.57
C TRP A 31 18.15 11.04 -23.53
N ASP A 32 19.12 11.90 -23.82
CA ASP A 32 20.26 12.21 -22.94
C ASP A 32 20.11 13.49 -22.09
N ILE A 33 19.09 14.33 -22.32
CA ILE A 33 18.88 15.55 -21.50
C ILE A 33 18.35 15.24 -20.08
N ASP A 34 17.85 14.03 -19.82
CA ASP A 34 17.19 13.70 -18.54
C ASP A 34 18.10 12.98 -17.52
N SER A 35 19.38 12.71 -17.82
CA SER A 35 20.17 11.75 -17.03
C SER A 35 21.10 12.32 -15.96
N HIS A 36 21.56 13.58 -16.03
CA HIS A 36 22.56 14.04 -15.04
C HIS A 36 22.47 15.46 -14.47
N GLU A 37 21.63 16.36 -14.98
CA GLU A 37 21.50 17.73 -14.41
C GLU A 37 20.11 18.09 -13.85
N THR A 38 19.07 17.26 -14.05
CA THR A 38 17.68 17.55 -13.64
C THR A 38 17.20 16.84 -12.37
N ALA A 39 18.02 15.99 -11.75
CA ALA A 39 17.60 15.11 -10.64
C ALA A 39 16.98 15.85 -9.44
N ASP A 40 17.34 17.12 -9.23
CA ASP A 40 16.90 17.90 -8.06
C ASP A 40 15.92 19.05 -8.37
N GLN A 41 15.46 19.16 -9.63
CA GLN A 41 14.43 20.13 -10.00
C GLN A 41 13.03 19.51 -9.94
N ILE A 42 12.05 20.31 -9.49
CA ILE A 42 10.64 19.90 -9.47
C ILE A 42 10.08 20.07 -10.87
N VAL A 43 9.51 18.99 -11.42
CA VAL A 43 8.83 19.02 -12.72
C VAL A 43 7.33 18.90 -12.49
N GLU A 44 6.58 19.92 -12.88
CA GLU A 44 5.11 19.94 -12.81
C GLU A 44 4.50 19.26 -14.04
N GLY A 45 3.46 18.44 -13.83
CA GLY A 45 2.54 17.99 -14.88
C GLY A 45 3.07 16.95 -15.88
N LYS A 46 4.04 16.09 -15.49
CA LYS A 46 4.68 15.11 -16.38
C LYS A 46 5.12 13.83 -15.65
N ASN A 47 4.27 13.23 -14.82
CA ASN A 47 4.62 11.92 -14.26
C ASN A 47 4.65 10.87 -15.39
N ARG A 48 5.62 9.97 -15.35
CA ARG A 48 5.85 8.90 -16.33
C ARG A 48 4.99 7.68 -15.99
N GLU A 49 4.92 7.30 -14.71
CA GLU A 49 4.24 6.09 -14.26
C GLU A 49 3.01 6.39 -13.39
N LEU A 50 3.11 7.35 -12.46
CA LEU A 50 2.03 7.71 -11.54
C LEU A 50 1.22 8.90 -12.06
N THR A 51 0.41 8.68 -13.10
CA THR A 51 -0.56 9.68 -13.57
C THR A 51 -1.75 9.82 -12.61
N VAL A 52 -2.56 10.88 -12.72
CA VAL A 52 -3.81 11.03 -11.94
C VAL A 52 -4.75 9.83 -12.13
N GLY A 53 -4.83 9.30 -13.34
CA GLY A 53 -5.66 8.13 -13.65
C GLY A 53 -5.16 6.87 -12.93
N VAL A 54 -3.84 6.63 -12.98
CA VAL A 54 -3.20 5.49 -12.31
C VAL A 54 -3.34 5.61 -10.78
N ALA A 55 -3.07 6.80 -10.23
CA ALA A 55 -3.20 7.05 -8.80
C ALA A 55 -4.64 6.87 -8.31
N ARG A 56 -5.62 7.27 -9.13
CA ARG A 56 -7.05 7.04 -8.83
C ARG A 56 -7.40 5.57 -8.82
N SER A 57 -7.01 4.83 -9.86
CA SER A 57 -7.25 3.39 -9.93
C SER A 57 -6.63 2.67 -8.74
N TRP A 58 -5.36 2.94 -8.44
CA TRP A 58 -4.66 2.35 -7.30
C TRP A 58 -5.35 2.67 -5.98
N TYR A 59 -5.79 3.93 -5.79
CA TYR A 59 -6.49 4.34 -4.58
C TYR A 59 -7.82 3.58 -4.40
N GLU A 60 -8.62 3.51 -5.48
CA GLU A 60 -9.94 2.86 -5.46
C GLU A 60 -9.85 1.33 -5.27
N THR A 61 -8.73 0.69 -5.65
CA THR A 61 -8.52 -0.77 -5.46
C THR A 61 -7.84 -1.13 -4.15
N SER A 62 -7.03 -0.23 -3.60
CA SER A 62 -6.17 -0.49 -2.43
C SER A 62 -6.82 -0.07 -1.11
N GLN A 63 -7.87 0.75 -1.14
CA GLN A 63 -8.50 1.33 0.06
C GLN A 63 -10.00 1.04 0.10
N ALA A 64 -10.52 0.73 1.29
CA ALA A 64 -11.96 0.70 1.50
C ALA A 64 -12.52 2.13 1.30
N PRO A 65 -13.69 2.30 0.68
CA PRO A 65 -14.26 3.63 0.50
C PRO A 65 -14.64 4.19 1.88
N VAL A 66 -13.83 5.11 2.40
CA VAL A 66 -14.13 6.29 3.23
C VAL A 66 -12.82 6.75 3.87
N VAL A 67 -12.32 7.93 3.47
CA VAL A 67 -11.27 8.66 4.22
C VAL A 67 -11.98 9.34 5.38
N ALA A 68 -12.10 8.63 6.49
CA ALA A 68 -12.23 9.27 7.78
C ALA A 68 -10.83 9.30 8.38
N THR A 69 -10.12 10.42 8.25
CA THR A 69 -8.92 10.62 9.06
C THR A 69 -9.39 10.73 10.51
N ARG A 70 -9.22 9.67 11.32
CA ARG A 70 -9.51 9.61 12.75
C ARG A 70 -8.32 10.03 13.60
N SER A 71 -8.39 11.17 14.26
CA SER A 71 -7.39 11.54 15.28
C SER A 71 -7.46 10.57 16.45
N VAL A 72 -6.32 9.95 16.82
CA VAL A 72 -6.22 8.88 17.83
C VAL A 72 -6.59 9.36 19.24
N VAL A 73 -6.47 10.67 19.51
CA VAL A 73 -6.76 11.27 20.81
C VAL A 73 -8.22 11.72 20.91
N THR A 74 -8.82 12.13 19.79
CA THR A 74 -10.09 12.85 19.81
C THR A 74 -11.24 12.09 19.13
N ASN A 75 -10.97 10.96 18.48
CA ASN A 75 -11.93 10.21 17.64
C ASN A 75 -12.57 11.05 16.52
N PHE A 76 -11.89 12.11 16.09
CA PHE A 76 -12.39 13.06 15.08
C PHE A 76 -12.48 12.44 13.69
N GLU A 77 -13.66 12.34 13.07
CA GLU A 77 -13.81 11.89 11.69
C GLU A 77 -13.93 13.06 10.70
N LEU A 78 -12.83 13.41 10.02
CA LEU A 78 -12.94 14.33 8.89
C LEU A 78 -13.38 13.58 7.63
N MET A 79 -14.69 13.50 7.40
CA MET A 79 -15.24 12.97 6.16
C MET A 79 -14.82 13.86 4.99
N THR A 80 -13.81 13.40 4.23
CA THR A 80 -13.22 14.19 3.14
C THR A 80 -13.58 13.62 1.77
N LYS A 81 -14.14 14.48 0.90
CA LYS A 81 -14.37 14.12 -0.50
C LYS A 81 -13.17 14.55 -1.34
N MET A 82 -12.50 13.58 -1.96
CA MET A 82 -11.40 13.84 -2.89
C MET A 82 -11.91 14.51 -4.19
N ARG A 83 -11.21 15.55 -4.65
CA ARG A 83 -11.48 16.24 -5.92
C ARG A 83 -10.49 15.82 -7.00
N TRP A 84 -10.62 14.60 -7.52
CA TRP A 84 -9.79 14.08 -8.61
C TRP A 84 -9.68 15.02 -9.82
N LYS A 85 -10.75 15.74 -10.20
CA LYS A 85 -10.74 16.74 -11.29
C LYS A 85 -9.79 17.93 -11.08
N LYS A 86 -9.30 18.14 -9.85
CA LYS A 86 -8.34 19.17 -9.48
C LYS A 86 -7.02 18.59 -8.98
N ALA A 87 -6.84 17.27 -9.13
CA ALA A 87 -5.57 16.65 -8.83
C ALA A 87 -4.50 17.14 -9.82
N TYR A 88 -3.25 17.18 -9.38
CA TYR A 88 -2.14 17.52 -10.24
C TYR A 88 -0.93 16.66 -9.89
N GLU A 89 -0.04 16.58 -10.88
CA GLU A 89 1.12 15.71 -10.89
C GLU A 89 2.39 16.54 -10.72
N SER A 90 3.35 16.00 -9.98
CA SER A 90 4.69 16.55 -9.88
C SER A 90 5.70 15.45 -9.60
N ARG A 91 6.93 15.61 -10.10
CA ARG A 91 8.02 14.66 -9.83
C ARG A 91 9.28 15.40 -9.38
N LYS A 92 10.09 14.73 -8.56
CA LYS A 92 11.42 15.17 -8.13
C LYS A 92 12.27 13.95 -7.80
N GLY A 93 13.46 13.84 -8.37
CA GLY A 93 14.33 12.68 -8.22
C GLY A 93 13.61 11.38 -8.57
N LYS A 94 13.68 10.39 -7.67
CA LYS A 94 13.03 9.07 -7.82
C LYS A 94 11.54 9.03 -7.46
N PHE A 95 10.94 10.16 -7.12
CA PHE A 95 9.56 10.21 -6.66
C PHE A 95 8.63 10.89 -7.65
N GLU A 96 7.50 10.24 -7.91
CA GLU A 96 6.36 10.82 -8.60
C GLU A 96 5.21 11.00 -7.60
N VAL A 97 4.60 12.17 -7.62
CA VAL A 97 3.60 12.59 -6.63
C VAL A 97 2.34 13.05 -7.35
N VAL A 98 1.20 12.57 -6.87
CA VAL A 98 -0.13 13.08 -7.22
C VAL A 98 -0.75 13.69 -5.99
N GLU A 99 -1.07 14.98 -6.06
CA GLU A 99 -1.73 15.71 -5.00
C GLU A 99 -3.20 15.96 -5.35
N ILE A 100 -4.11 15.51 -4.47
CA ILE A 100 -5.55 15.61 -4.67
C ILE A 100 -6.16 16.53 -3.61
N PRO A 101 -6.80 17.65 -3.99
CA PRO A 101 -7.49 18.51 -3.02
C PRO A 101 -8.62 17.77 -2.30
N LEU A 102 -8.67 17.90 -0.97
CA LEU A 102 -9.72 17.36 -0.13
C LEU A 102 -10.80 18.43 0.13
N LEU A 103 -12.07 18.02 0.06
CA LEU A 103 -13.20 18.80 0.55
C LEU A 103 -13.57 18.29 1.93
N THR A 104 -13.43 19.14 2.93
CA THR A 104 -13.87 18.87 4.29
C THR A 104 -15.39 19.08 4.38
N ARG A 105 -16.13 18.05 4.79
CA ARG A 105 -17.57 18.21 5.07
C ARG A 105 -17.73 19.27 6.17
N GLY A 106 -18.63 20.23 5.95
CA GLY A 106 -18.82 21.34 6.88
C GLY A 106 -17.78 22.46 6.78
N GLY A 107 -16.79 22.40 5.89
CA GLY A 107 -15.84 23.50 5.70
C GLY A 107 -14.82 23.65 6.83
N ALA A 108 -14.49 22.54 7.50
CA ALA A 108 -13.55 22.53 8.61
C ALA A 108 -12.22 23.21 8.27
N VAL A 109 -11.72 24.05 9.19
CA VAL A 109 -10.47 24.80 9.04
C VAL A 109 -9.57 24.54 10.23
N LEU A 110 -8.33 24.15 9.94
CA LEU A 110 -7.26 24.12 10.93
C LEU A 110 -6.61 25.50 11.02
N LEU A 111 -6.51 26.05 12.22
CA LEU A 111 -5.88 27.34 12.53
C LEU A 111 -4.91 27.18 13.70
N ASP A 112 -3.76 27.86 13.65
CA ASP A 112 -2.96 28.04 14.86
C ASP A 112 -3.64 29.03 15.84
N LYS A 113 -3.23 28.95 17.10
CA LYS A 113 -3.82 29.73 18.20
C LYS A 113 -3.85 31.23 17.94
N GLU A 114 -2.71 31.81 17.57
CA GLU A 114 -2.60 33.25 17.28
C GLU A 114 -3.53 33.67 16.13
N THR A 115 -3.63 32.83 15.10
CA THR A 115 -4.50 33.08 13.95
C THR A 115 -5.98 33.06 14.35
N LYS A 116 -6.40 32.14 15.22
CA LYS A 116 -7.78 32.15 15.75
C LYS A 116 -8.06 33.40 16.59
N GLU A 117 -7.15 33.78 17.48
CA GLU A 117 -7.31 34.96 18.34
C GLU A 117 -7.49 36.25 17.52
N LYS A 118 -6.81 36.35 16.37
CA LYS A 118 -6.91 37.50 15.45
C LYS A 118 -7.99 37.35 14.38
N TYR A 119 -8.61 36.18 14.23
CA TYR A 119 -9.54 35.90 13.14
C TYR A 119 -10.85 36.68 13.31
N ASN A 120 -11.19 37.49 12.30
CA ASN A 120 -12.49 38.14 12.23
C ASN A 120 -13.33 37.56 11.07
N PRO A 121 -14.40 36.79 11.35
CA PRO A 121 -15.24 36.16 10.33
C PRO A 121 -15.81 37.12 9.28
N ALA A 122 -16.09 38.38 9.64
CA ALA A 122 -16.67 39.35 8.72
C ALA A 122 -15.69 39.82 7.64
N THR A 123 -14.39 39.84 7.95
CA THR A 123 -13.36 40.42 7.05
C THR A 123 -12.37 39.39 6.51
N ASP A 124 -12.15 38.30 7.24
CA ASP A 124 -11.05 37.37 6.99
C ASP A 124 -11.46 36.02 6.40
N ARG A 125 -12.76 35.69 6.36
CA ARG A 125 -13.29 34.38 5.90
C ARG A 125 -12.82 33.95 4.50
N LYS A 126 -12.48 34.88 3.61
CA LYS A 126 -11.95 34.58 2.26
C LYS A 126 -10.43 34.44 2.21
N LYS A 127 -9.71 34.96 3.20
CA LYS A 127 -8.23 35.03 3.23
C LYS A 127 -7.62 33.97 4.14
N ILE A 128 -8.26 33.71 5.28
CA ILE A 128 -7.79 32.74 6.27
C ILE A 128 -8.42 31.39 5.97
N ARG A 129 -7.56 30.43 5.63
CA ARG A 129 -7.92 29.04 5.32
C ARG A 129 -6.70 28.14 5.53
N SER A 130 -6.94 26.86 5.73
CA SER A 130 -5.95 25.80 5.56
C SER A 130 -6.12 25.11 4.21
N ILE A 131 -5.10 24.36 3.79
CA ILE A 131 -5.17 23.48 2.61
C ILE A 131 -5.09 22.05 3.10
N ALA A 132 -5.99 21.20 2.62
CA ALA A 132 -5.98 19.76 2.85
C ALA A 132 -5.82 19.03 1.51
N ARG A 133 -4.87 18.09 1.44
CA ARG A 133 -4.63 17.29 0.24
C ARG A 133 -4.34 15.84 0.60
N MET A 134 -4.87 14.92 -0.18
CA MET A 134 -4.35 13.56 -0.24
C MET A 134 -3.09 13.60 -1.11
N VAL A 135 -2.00 13.06 -0.60
CA VAL A 135 -0.74 12.88 -1.34
C VAL A 135 -0.61 11.40 -1.63
N ILE A 136 -0.52 11.05 -2.91
CA ILE A 136 -0.15 9.69 -3.36
C ILE A 136 1.23 9.81 -3.97
N ILE A 137 2.19 9.06 -3.45
CA ILE A 137 3.58 9.13 -3.87
C ILE A 137 4.08 7.75 -4.26
N LYS A 138 4.77 7.68 -5.40
CA LYS A 138 5.40 6.48 -5.92
C LYS A 138 6.92 6.64 -5.91
N ASN A 139 7.61 5.66 -5.38
CA ASN A 139 9.05 5.49 -5.53
C ASN A 139 9.32 4.71 -6.83
N LEU A 140 9.98 5.33 -7.80
CA LEU A 140 10.28 4.75 -9.10
C LEU A 140 11.32 3.63 -9.05
N GLU A 141 12.20 3.61 -8.03
CA GLU A 141 13.21 2.55 -7.88
C GLU A 141 12.59 1.27 -7.33
N THR A 142 11.72 1.38 -6.33
CA THR A 142 11.11 0.22 -5.66
C THR A 142 9.75 -0.16 -6.25
N GLY A 143 9.14 0.72 -7.04
CA GLY A 143 7.77 0.60 -7.53
C GLY A 143 6.70 0.83 -6.46
N GLU A 144 7.10 1.13 -5.22
CA GLU A 144 6.21 1.27 -4.08
C GLU A 144 5.33 2.51 -4.19
N ILE A 145 4.04 2.37 -3.91
CA ILE A 145 3.07 3.47 -3.84
C ILE A 145 2.53 3.56 -2.42
N THR A 146 2.56 4.75 -1.82
CA THR A 146 1.97 5.03 -0.51
C THR A 146 1.15 6.32 -0.56
N ASN A 147 0.32 6.54 0.48
CA ASN A 147 -0.53 7.71 0.58
C ASN A 147 -0.62 8.26 2.01
N PHE A 148 -0.91 9.55 2.12
CA PHE A 148 -1.13 10.25 3.39
C PHE A 148 -1.87 11.56 3.16
N VAL A 149 -2.44 12.11 4.21
CA VAL A 149 -3.13 13.41 4.18
C VAL A 149 -2.18 14.51 4.66
N MET A 150 -2.00 15.53 3.84
CA MET A 150 -1.22 16.71 4.14
C MET A 150 -2.14 17.91 4.45
N TYR A 151 -1.93 18.54 5.60
CA TYR A 151 -2.52 19.83 5.95
C TYR A 151 -1.46 20.93 5.95
N ILE A 152 -1.75 22.04 5.27
CA ILE A 152 -0.93 23.26 5.27
C ILE A 152 -1.71 24.34 6.04
N ILE A 153 -1.12 24.81 7.13
CA ILE A 153 -1.68 25.79 8.06
C ILE A 153 -0.76 27.01 8.04
N GLY A 154 -1.25 28.15 7.54
CA GLY A 154 -0.47 29.38 7.50
C GLY A 154 -0.69 30.24 8.75
N THR A 155 0.33 30.98 9.17
CA THR A 155 0.18 32.03 10.19
C THR A 155 -0.70 33.18 9.69
N TYR A 156 -1.36 33.89 10.61
CA TYR A 156 -2.21 35.04 10.30
C TYR A 156 -1.53 36.05 9.34
N ASP A 157 -0.32 36.47 9.69
CA ASP A 157 0.43 37.48 8.93
C ASP A 157 0.79 37.03 7.52
N TYR A 158 1.18 35.75 7.38
CA TYR A 158 1.43 35.17 6.07
C TYR A 158 0.14 35.11 5.25
N LEU A 159 -0.95 34.57 5.80
CA LEU A 159 -2.23 34.40 5.11
C LEU A 159 -2.82 35.74 4.64
N LYS A 160 -2.65 36.82 5.41
CA LYS A 160 -3.14 38.16 5.03
C LYS A 160 -2.38 38.76 3.84
N LYS A 161 -1.11 38.40 3.67
CA LYS A 161 -0.20 38.91 2.63
C LYS A 161 -0.07 37.97 1.42
N ALA A 162 -0.38 36.68 1.60
CA ALA A 162 -0.18 35.64 0.60
C ALA A 162 -1.16 35.79 -0.57
N LYS A 163 -0.62 36.06 -1.76
CA LYS A 163 -1.40 36.09 -3.02
C LYS A 163 -1.67 34.68 -3.57
N HIS A 164 -0.77 33.74 -3.28
CA HIS A 164 -0.77 32.40 -3.90
C HIS A 164 -0.56 31.28 -2.88
N PHE A 165 -1.26 31.31 -1.74
CA PHE A 165 -1.15 30.27 -0.70
C PHE A 165 -1.32 28.83 -1.25
N GLY A 166 -2.19 28.65 -2.25
CA GLY A 166 -2.43 27.36 -2.90
C GLY A 166 -1.27 26.77 -3.70
N LYS A 167 -0.19 27.53 -3.95
CA LYS A 167 1.00 27.04 -4.65
C LYS A 167 1.93 26.21 -3.76
N ASN A 168 1.83 26.33 -2.43
CA ASN A 168 2.52 25.40 -1.54
C ASN A 168 2.01 23.98 -1.84
N SER A 169 2.92 23.04 -2.05
CA SER A 169 2.65 21.68 -2.53
C SER A 169 3.35 20.66 -1.66
N TYR A 170 3.35 19.37 -1.99
CA TYR A 170 4.17 18.41 -1.25
C TYR A 170 5.66 18.67 -1.52
N LEU A 171 6.03 18.84 -2.79
CA LEU A 171 7.41 19.03 -3.24
C LEU A 171 7.88 20.50 -3.29
N HIS A 172 7.00 21.48 -3.05
CA HIS A 172 7.32 22.92 -3.16
C HIS A 172 6.83 23.72 -1.95
N ARG A 173 7.61 24.73 -1.53
CA ARG A 173 7.25 25.73 -0.50
C ARG A 173 7.47 27.13 -1.03
N ASP A 174 6.54 28.05 -0.74
CA ASP A 174 6.76 29.47 -0.97
C ASP A 174 7.91 29.94 -0.07
N SER A 175 8.88 30.65 -0.66
CA SER A 175 10.02 31.25 0.03
C SER A 175 9.68 32.14 1.23
N ARG A 176 8.43 32.59 1.36
CA ARG A 176 7.95 33.42 2.48
C ARG A 176 6.94 32.68 3.36
N PHE A 177 6.77 31.38 3.16
CA PHE A 177 5.82 30.59 3.92
C PHE A 177 6.18 30.58 5.41
N SER A 178 5.26 31.05 6.24
CA SER A 178 5.37 30.93 7.69
C SER A 178 4.10 30.27 8.21
N GLY A 179 4.25 29.14 8.91
CA GLY A 179 3.13 28.25 9.21
C GLY A 179 3.58 26.86 9.65
N SER A 180 2.66 25.92 9.64
CA SER A 180 2.90 24.51 9.93
C SER A 180 2.38 23.64 8.80
N ILE A 181 3.07 22.54 8.50
CA ILE A 181 2.57 21.50 7.60
C ILE A 181 2.57 20.18 8.37
N CYS A 182 1.42 19.52 8.40
CA CYS A 182 1.22 18.30 9.18
C CYS A 182 0.79 17.17 8.26
N PHE A 183 1.30 15.96 8.49
CA PHE A 183 1.04 14.77 7.70
C PHE A 183 0.38 13.72 8.57
N TYR A 184 -0.76 13.21 8.11
CA TYR A 184 -1.59 12.25 8.82
C TYR A 184 -1.76 11.00 7.97
N ARG A 185 -1.93 9.85 8.61
CA ARG A 185 -2.38 8.64 7.91
C ARG A 185 -3.80 8.85 7.38
N PRO A 186 -4.23 8.21 6.27
CA PRO A 186 -5.60 8.32 5.76
C PRO A 186 -6.67 7.92 6.78
N GLU A 187 -6.37 6.93 7.62
CA GLU A 187 -7.21 6.44 8.72
C GLU A 187 -7.11 7.36 9.95
N GLY A 188 -6.21 8.33 9.90
CA GLY A 188 -5.91 9.34 10.91
C GLY A 188 -4.77 8.97 11.88
N GLY A 189 -4.44 9.92 12.75
CA GLY A 189 -3.19 9.94 13.50
C GLY A 189 -2.10 10.75 12.79
N LEU A 190 -1.45 11.63 13.54
CA LEU A 190 -0.35 12.46 13.06
C LEU A 190 0.92 11.59 12.91
N VAL A 191 1.46 11.53 11.70
CA VAL A 191 2.74 10.86 11.39
C VAL A 191 3.88 11.77 11.85
N ASN A 192 3.94 12.96 11.26
CA ASN A 192 4.89 14.00 11.57
C ASN A 192 4.42 15.35 10.98
N GLY A 193 5.21 16.39 11.18
CA GLY A 193 5.02 17.68 10.53
C GLY A 193 6.22 18.59 10.69
N TRP A 194 6.11 19.77 10.10
CA TRP A 194 7.18 20.75 10.01
C TRP A 194 6.65 22.15 10.30
N LYS A 195 7.31 22.89 11.18
CA LYS A 195 7.10 24.32 11.40
C LYS A 195 8.01 25.11 10.46
N TYR A 196 7.46 26.13 9.82
CA TYR A 196 8.17 26.99 8.88
C TYR A 196 8.17 28.45 9.30
N GLU A 197 9.29 29.11 9.06
CA GLU A 197 9.44 30.56 9.06
C GLU A 197 10.18 31.01 7.80
N ASN A 198 9.58 31.91 7.02
CA ASN A 198 10.16 32.44 5.78
C ASN A 198 10.67 31.32 4.84
N GLY A 199 9.83 30.31 4.63
CA GLY A 199 10.11 29.17 3.75
C GLY A 199 11.11 28.16 4.29
N LYS A 200 11.69 28.37 5.48
CA LYS A 200 12.66 27.45 6.11
C LYS A 200 12.02 26.68 7.25
N ILE A 201 12.42 25.42 7.41
CA ILE A 201 12.01 24.59 8.54
C ILE A 201 12.72 25.11 9.79
N VAL A 202 11.97 25.28 10.87
CA VAL A 202 12.47 25.73 12.18
C VAL A 202 12.17 24.74 13.30
N GLY A 203 11.44 23.66 13.00
CA GLY A 203 11.16 22.61 13.97
C GLY A 203 10.30 21.47 13.42
N GLY A 204 10.50 20.29 13.99
CA GLY A 204 9.69 19.10 13.75
C GLY A 204 8.45 19.07 14.65
N ILE A 205 7.35 18.56 14.11
CA ILE A 205 6.06 18.43 14.79
C ILE A 205 5.76 16.94 14.97
N LYS A 206 5.39 16.55 16.18
CA LYS A 206 4.87 15.21 16.51
C LYS A 206 3.62 15.32 17.39
N GLN A 207 2.94 14.19 17.60
CA GLN A 207 1.74 14.15 18.42
C GLN A 207 2.08 14.55 19.86
N GLY A 208 1.43 15.60 20.36
CA GLY A 208 1.58 16.05 21.75
C GLY A 208 0.62 15.35 22.70
N THR A 209 0.81 15.54 24.00
CA THR A 209 -0.07 15.01 25.05
C THR A 209 -0.60 16.13 25.93
N GLU A 210 -1.85 16.02 26.40
CA GLU A 210 -2.45 17.00 27.32
C GLU A 210 -1.64 17.14 28.62
N VAL A 211 -1.07 16.02 29.10
CA VAL A 211 -0.17 15.99 30.26
C VAL A 211 1.08 16.84 29.97
N GLY A 212 1.68 16.72 28.78
CA GLY A 212 2.83 17.53 28.38
C GLY A 212 2.53 19.03 28.35
N LEU A 213 1.35 19.41 27.84
CA LEU A 213 0.89 20.80 27.82
C LEU A 213 0.70 21.36 29.24
N GLN A 214 0.08 20.59 30.14
CA GLN A 214 -0.10 20.99 31.55
C GLN A 214 1.25 21.16 32.27
N MET A 215 2.18 20.22 32.07
CA MET A 215 3.52 20.28 32.64
C MET A 215 4.30 21.51 32.15
N GLN A 216 4.17 21.87 30.85
CA GLN A 216 4.77 23.08 30.30
C GLN A 216 4.18 24.35 30.94
N SER A 217 2.87 24.41 31.15
CA SER A 217 2.20 25.56 31.78
C SER A 217 2.60 25.77 33.26
N ALA A 218 3.00 24.70 33.95
CA ALA A 218 3.40 24.70 35.35
C ALA A 218 4.91 24.95 35.57
N ALA A 219 5.74 24.88 34.52
CA ALA A 219 7.18 24.99 34.62
C ALA A 219 7.64 26.42 34.93
N THR A 220 8.32 26.63 36.07
CA THR A 220 8.76 27.95 36.58
C THR A 220 10.22 28.28 36.25
N THR A 221 10.97 27.39 35.60
CA THR A 221 12.40 27.58 35.30
C THR A 221 12.67 27.51 33.80
N ARG A 222 13.35 28.55 33.28
CA ARG A 222 13.90 28.62 31.91
C ARG A 222 15.09 27.66 31.78
N GLY A 223 14.84 26.36 31.80
CA GLY A 223 15.76 25.41 31.17
C GLY A 223 15.67 25.57 29.65
N THR A 224 16.75 25.30 28.93
CA THR A 224 16.78 25.23 27.45
C THR A 224 15.87 24.08 27.00
N ILE A 225 14.58 24.33 26.93
CA ILE A 225 13.60 23.35 26.48
C ILE A 225 13.72 23.26 24.95
N GLU A 226 14.20 22.11 24.46
CA GLU A 226 14.34 21.80 23.04
C GLU A 226 12.98 21.59 22.34
N CYS A 227 11.93 21.23 23.10
CA CYS A 227 10.58 20.95 22.58
C CYS A 227 9.48 21.63 23.39
N TYR A 228 8.56 22.33 22.73
CA TYR A 228 7.41 22.97 23.38
C TYR A 228 6.09 22.46 22.79
N PHE A 229 5.04 22.47 23.59
CA PHE A 229 3.68 22.12 23.20
C PHE A 229 2.92 23.36 22.70
N ASP A 230 2.17 23.17 21.61
CA ASP A 230 1.33 24.19 20.95
C ASP A 230 -0.02 23.56 20.54
N ASP A 231 -1.06 24.38 20.44
CA ASP A 231 -2.42 23.94 20.15
C ASP A 231 -2.88 24.38 18.75
N VAL A 232 -3.56 23.48 18.03
CA VAL A 232 -4.28 23.80 16.78
C VAL A 232 -5.76 23.78 17.03
N LEU A 233 -6.45 24.82 16.59
CA LEU A 233 -7.89 24.77 16.53
C LEU A 233 -8.33 23.97 15.30
N VAL A 234 -9.17 22.98 15.54
CA VAL A 234 -9.97 22.28 14.54
C VAL A 234 -11.41 22.77 14.68
N GLU A 235 -11.84 23.62 13.76
CA GLU A 235 -13.23 24.06 13.64
C GLU A 235 -13.94 23.13 12.65
N TYR A 236 -15.12 22.58 12.98
CA TYR A 236 -15.89 21.68 12.12
C TYR A 236 -17.40 21.86 12.34
N ASN A 237 -18.22 21.45 11.36
CA ASN A 237 -19.67 21.47 11.53
C ASN A 237 -20.19 20.07 11.85
N GLU A 238 -20.87 19.94 12.98
CA GLU A 238 -21.67 18.78 13.34
C GLU A 238 -23.08 19.03 12.80
N CYS A 239 -23.56 18.11 11.96
CA CYS A 239 -24.88 18.22 11.36
C CYS A 239 -25.74 17.06 11.84
N GLU A 240 -26.79 17.35 12.60
CA GLU A 240 -27.77 16.38 13.06
C GLU A 240 -29.02 16.48 12.19
N GLY A 241 -29.46 15.32 11.69
CA GLY A 241 -30.75 15.22 11.01
C GLY A 241 -31.86 15.21 12.06
N PHE A 242 -32.90 16.01 11.84
CA PHE A 242 -34.09 16.00 12.68
C PHE A 242 -35.34 15.81 11.83
N GLU A 243 -36.30 15.08 12.36
CA GLU A 243 -37.62 14.94 11.73
C GLU A 243 -38.53 16.02 12.28
N TYR A 244 -39.30 16.67 11.41
CA TYR A 244 -40.32 17.62 11.81
C TYR A 244 -41.61 17.36 11.04
N TYR A 245 -42.75 17.76 11.59
CA TYR A 245 -44.04 17.52 10.95
C TYR A 245 -44.60 18.83 10.43
N ASP A 246 -44.74 18.94 9.11
CA ASP A 246 -45.35 20.07 8.44
C ASP A 246 -46.88 19.89 8.40
N PRO A 247 -47.68 20.84 8.91
CA PRO A 247 -49.14 20.71 8.93
C PRO A 247 -49.81 20.67 7.55
N GLU A 248 -49.16 21.17 6.50
CA GLU A 248 -49.68 21.25 5.13
C GLU A 248 -49.15 20.09 4.26
N TYR A 249 -47.94 19.60 4.53
CA TYR A 249 -47.25 18.60 3.70
C TYR A 249 -46.86 17.29 4.41
N GLY A 250 -47.09 17.15 5.72
CA GLY A 250 -46.79 15.94 6.48
C GLY A 250 -45.33 15.83 6.98
N PRO A 251 -44.82 14.62 7.26
CA PRO A 251 -43.49 14.45 7.86
C PRO A 251 -42.37 14.88 6.90
N GLY A 252 -41.53 15.80 7.37
CA GLY A 252 -40.36 16.34 6.68
C GLY A 252 -39.06 16.05 7.45
N PHE A 253 -37.94 16.13 6.73
CA PHE A 253 -36.60 15.92 7.29
C PHE A 253 -35.81 17.22 7.20
N GLY A 254 -35.35 17.71 8.34
CA GLY A 254 -34.44 18.83 8.49
C GLY A 254 -33.01 18.36 8.77
N THR A 255 -32.05 19.26 8.56
CA THR A 255 -30.68 19.06 9.02
C THR A 255 -30.24 20.36 9.67
N GLU A 256 -29.96 20.31 10.96
CA GLU A 256 -29.38 21.42 11.69
C GLU A 256 -27.88 21.18 11.80
N CYS A 257 -27.08 22.21 11.50
CA CYS A 257 -25.63 22.12 11.63
C CYS A 257 -25.15 23.19 12.61
N HIS A 258 -24.40 22.77 13.64
CA HIS A 258 -23.69 23.67 14.54
C HIS A 258 -22.19 23.57 14.31
N THR A 259 -21.50 24.70 14.51
CA THR A 259 -20.04 24.76 14.43
C THR A 259 -19.46 24.35 15.79
N SER A 260 -18.70 23.26 15.81
CA SER A 260 -17.97 22.73 16.96
C SER A 260 -16.47 23.05 16.81
N GLU A 261 -15.82 23.31 17.94
CA GLU A 261 -14.42 23.73 18.01
C GLU A 261 -13.66 22.81 18.97
N ARG A 262 -12.49 22.30 18.56
CA ARG A 262 -11.63 21.49 19.42
C ARG A 262 -10.16 21.84 19.23
N TRP A 263 -9.40 21.85 20.32
CA TRP A 263 -7.95 22.06 20.29
C TRP A 263 -7.21 20.73 20.23
N GLU A 264 -6.21 20.62 19.34
CA GLU A 264 -5.28 19.50 19.26
C GLU A 264 -3.89 19.90 19.73
N VAL A 265 -3.38 19.17 20.73
CA VAL A 265 -2.04 19.38 21.28
C VAL A 265 -0.98 18.77 20.36
N ARG A 266 0.02 19.57 20.01
CA ARG A 266 1.19 19.16 19.24
C ARG A 266 2.44 19.44 20.03
N GLU A 267 3.46 18.60 19.86
CA GLU A 267 4.80 18.88 20.39
C GLU A 267 5.69 19.34 19.23
N ILE A 268 6.31 20.51 19.39
CA ILE A 268 7.20 21.14 18.42
C ILE A 268 8.61 21.14 19.00
N CYS A 269 9.51 20.41 18.36
CA CYS A 269 10.92 20.36 18.73
C CYS A 269 11.73 21.24 17.78
N LYS A 270 12.59 22.10 18.32
CA LYS A 270 13.52 22.90 17.50
C LYS A 270 14.47 21.99 16.75
N GLU A 271 14.69 22.29 15.48
CA GLU A 271 15.75 21.66 14.70
C GLU A 271 16.94 22.60 14.60
N TYR A 272 18.11 22.11 15.03
CA TYR A 272 19.36 22.83 14.88
C TYR A 272 19.94 22.51 13.50
N GLU A 273 19.89 23.49 12.59
CA GLU A 273 20.67 23.58 11.34
C GLU A 273 20.90 22.27 10.55
N HIS A 274 19.91 21.39 10.47
CA HIS A 274 19.92 20.28 9.52
C HIS A 274 19.16 20.69 8.27
N ASN A 275 19.86 20.77 7.14
CA ASN A 275 19.29 20.91 5.80
C ASN A 275 18.67 19.59 5.30
N ASP A 276 18.15 18.76 6.21
CA ASP A 276 17.52 17.51 5.81
C ASP A 276 16.24 17.88 5.05
N PRO A 277 16.08 17.40 3.80
CA PRO A 277 14.94 17.80 3.00
C PRO A 277 13.65 17.26 3.63
N TRP A 278 12.61 18.10 3.66
CA TRP A 278 11.29 17.71 4.17
C TRP A 278 10.61 16.60 3.34
N TYR A 279 11.21 16.24 2.21
CA TYR A 279 10.82 15.14 1.33
C TYR A 279 11.95 14.11 1.30
N PRO A 280 11.69 12.82 1.00
CA PRO A 280 12.72 11.80 1.10
C PRO A 280 13.85 12.07 0.09
N SER A 281 15.07 12.33 0.57
CA SER A 281 16.25 12.47 -0.29
C SER A 281 16.93 11.14 -0.57
N GLY A 282 17.38 10.95 -1.81
CA GLY A 282 18.17 9.80 -2.24
C GLY A 282 19.56 9.80 -1.62
N GLY A 283 19.72 9.19 -0.45
CA GLY A 283 21.01 8.78 0.08
C GLY A 283 21.31 7.35 -0.36
N GLY A 284 22.08 7.18 -1.43
CA GLY A 284 22.76 5.93 -1.71
C GLY A 284 23.81 5.68 -0.63
N GLY A 285 23.54 4.75 0.28
CA GLY A 285 24.45 4.40 1.37
C GLY A 285 24.15 3.00 1.87
N SER A 286 24.89 2.04 1.35
CA SER A 286 25.02 0.69 1.91
C SER A 286 25.36 0.78 3.40
N GLY A 287 24.47 0.30 4.26
CA GLY A 287 24.69 0.18 5.69
C GLY A 287 23.86 -0.95 6.25
N SER A 288 24.39 -2.16 6.17
CA SER A 288 23.94 -3.28 7.01
C SER A 288 24.01 -2.89 8.48
N GLY A 289 23.01 -3.28 9.25
CA GLY A 289 23.21 -3.60 10.66
C GLY A 289 22.13 -3.10 11.62
N GLY A 290 21.43 -4.08 12.22
CA GLY A 290 21.28 -4.11 13.68
C GLY A 290 20.01 -3.50 14.24
N GLY A 291 19.18 -4.37 14.84
CA GLY A 291 18.07 -3.96 15.70
C GLY A 291 18.50 -3.20 16.95
N GLY A 292 17.51 -2.58 17.59
CA GLY A 292 17.66 -1.94 18.89
C GLY A 292 16.52 -0.96 19.15
N SER A 293 15.45 -1.44 19.79
CA SER A 293 14.56 -0.56 20.54
C SER A 293 15.33 0.03 21.72
N THR A 294 15.57 1.33 21.69
CA THR A 294 15.65 2.17 22.88
C THR A 294 15.19 3.59 22.56
N SER A 295 14.22 4.03 23.37
CA SER A 295 13.82 5.41 23.71
C SER A 295 14.67 6.58 23.19
N GLY A 296 13.98 7.57 22.63
CA GLY A 296 14.34 9.00 22.74
C GLY A 296 15.46 9.48 21.84
N GLY A 297 15.14 9.80 20.58
CA GLY A 297 16.06 10.50 19.68
C GLY A 297 15.32 11.07 18.48
N ASN A 298 15.27 12.40 18.39
CA ASN A 298 14.76 13.18 17.27
C ASN A 298 15.39 12.69 15.95
N THR A 299 14.58 12.12 15.06
CA THR A 299 14.89 12.03 13.64
C THR A 299 13.63 12.47 12.89
N GLY A 300 13.66 13.71 12.38
CA GLY A 300 12.56 14.25 11.61
C GLY A 300 12.39 13.45 10.33
N GLY A 301 11.37 12.59 10.29
CA GLY A 301 11.08 11.74 9.13
C GLY A 301 10.74 12.57 7.89
N ALA A 302 10.93 11.99 6.69
CA ALA A 302 10.45 12.59 5.45
C ALA A 302 8.93 12.85 5.56
N GLY A 303 8.47 14.06 5.23
CA GLY A 303 7.11 14.53 5.52
C GLY A 303 6.05 13.55 5.03
N GLY A 304 5.33 12.89 5.95
CA GLY A 304 4.29 11.91 5.67
C GLY A 304 4.72 10.61 4.97
N TYR A 305 5.92 10.53 4.40
CA TYR A 305 6.38 9.35 3.68
C TYR A 305 6.89 8.31 4.68
N GLU A 306 6.01 7.37 5.01
CA GLU A 306 6.38 6.15 5.71
C GLU A 306 6.59 5.05 4.66
N PRO A 307 7.79 4.46 4.55
CA PRO A 307 7.98 3.26 3.77
C PRO A 307 7.00 2.20 4.25
N SER A 308 6.36 1.51 3.31
CA SER A 308 5.43 0.43 3.60
C SER A 308 6.14 -0.59 4.49
N ILE A 309 5.56 -0.81 5.66
CA ILE A 309 6.05 -1.79 6.63
C ILE A 309 6.01 -3.24 6.14
N ALA A 310 5.27 -3.50 5.05
CA ALA A 310 5.02 -4.81 4.46
C ALA A 310 4.64 -4.67 2.97
N PRO A 311 5.58 -4.23 2.11
CA PRO A 311 5.29 -3.90 0.72
C PRO A 311 4.81 -5.11 -0.08
N LYS A 312 5.36 -6.32 0.12
CA LYS A 312 4.94 -7.53 -0.60
C LYS A 312 3.55 -7.97 -0.16
N ALA A 313 3.26 -7.92 1.15
CA ALA A 313 1.96 -8.29 1.69
C ALA A 313 0.87 -7.32 1.23
N LYS A 314 1.10 -6.00 1.39
CA LYS A 314 0.12 -4.98 1.00
C LYS A 314 -0.08 -4.88 -0.53
N ALA A 315 0.84 -5.41 -1.34
CA ALA A 315 0.66 -5.46 -2.79
C ALA A 315 -0.43 -6.44 -3.24
N ILE A 316 -0.76 -7.47 -2.45
CA ILE A 316 -1.77 -8.48 -2.81
C ILE A 316 -2.85 -8.68 -1.75
N PHE A 317 -2.67 -8.15 -0.53
CA PHE A 317 -3.61 -8.28 0.56
C PHE A 317 -4.09 -6.93 1.11
N ARG A 318 -5.32 -6.91 1.64
CA ARG A 318 -5.92 -5.76 2.33
C ARG A 318 -6.56 -6.16 3.66
N ASN A 319 -6.42 -5.29 4.65
CA ASN A 319 -7.17 -5.31 5.90
C ASN A 319 -7.03 -3.95 6.60
N SER A 320 -8.14 -3.24 6.76
CA SER A 320 -8.19 -1.89 7.33
C SER A 320 -7.90 -1.83 8.83
N SER A 321 -8.05 -2.96 9.54
CA SER A 321 -7.91 -3.06 11.00
C SER A 321 -6.62 -3.78 11.41
N MET A 322 -5.75 -4.12 10.45
CA MET A 322 -4.54 -4.90 10.70
C MET A 322 -3.43 -4.05 11.33
N THR A 323 -2.83 -4.56 12.41
CA THR A 323 -1.72 -3.90 13.10
C THR A 323 -0.42 -3.97 12.30
N GLU A 324 0.51 -3.05 12.57
CA GLU A 324 1.81 -3.07 11.91
C GLU A 324 2.63 -4.33 12.20
N ALA A 325 2.53 -4.84 13.44
CA ALA A 325 3.19 -6.08 13.85
C ALA A 325 2.68 -7.26 13.02
N ASN A 326 1.37 -7.36 12.80
CA ASN A 326 0.77 -8.42 12.02
C ASN A 326 1.12 -8.32 10.52
N TRP A 327 1.18 -7.10 9.97
CA TRP A 327 1.67 -6.89 8.61
C TRP A 327 3.12 -7.37 8.43
N LYS A 328 4.00 -7.06 9.39
CA LYS A 328 5.40 -7.54 9.40
C LYS A 328 5.51 -9.06 9.53
N VAL A 329 4.55 -9.72 10.18
CA VAL A 329 4.48 -11.18 10.24
C VAL A 329 4.16 -11.75 8.86
N ILE A 330 3.15 -11.23 8.16
CA ILE A 330 2.80 -11.68 6.80
C ILE A 330 3.96 -11.43 5.84
N GLU A 331 4.60 -10.26 5.90
CA GLU A 331 5.76 -9.94 5.06
C GLU A 331 6.88 -10.97 5.21
N ARG A 332 7.23 -11.31 6.45
CA ARG A 332 8.29 -12.30 6.74
C ARG A 332 7.94 -13.71 6.25
N ILE A 333 6.67 -14.09 6.32
CA ILE A 333 6.21 -15.38 5.80
C ILE A 333 6.32 -15.39 4.28
N LEU A 334 5.92 -14.30 3.62
CA LEU A 334 6.05 -14.15 2.17
C LEU A 334 7.52 -14.18 1.74
N ASP A 335 8.42 -13.52 2.47
CA ASP A 335 9.86 -13.59 2.21
C ASP A 335 10.33 -15.04 2.18
N LYS A 336 10.00 -15.81 3.22
CA LYS A 336 10.35 -17.22 3.33
C LYS A 336 9.73 -18.09 2.22
N ILE A 337 8.46 -17.87 1.88
CA ILE A 337 7.79 -18.58 0.78
C ILE A 337 8.52 -18.29 -0.54
N MET A 338 8.88 -17.03 -0.78
CA MET A 338 9.48 -16.58 -2.03
C MET A 338 10.97 -16.91 -2.16
N GLU A 339 11.62 -17.45 -1.12
CA GLU A 339 12.96 -18.05 -1.25
C GLU A 339 12.95 -19.32 -2.12
N ASP A 340 11.82 -20.04 -2.17
CA ASP A 340 11.61 -21.15 -3.08
C ASP A 340 11.03 -20.69 -4.43
N CYS A 341 11.51 -21.29 -5.52
CA CYS A 341 11.07 -20.93 -6.88
C CYS A 341 9.56 -21.08 -7.08
N MET A 342 8.94 -22.16 -6.56
CA MET A 342 7.49 -22.37 -6.69
C MET A 342 6.72 -21.37 -5.83
N GLY A 343 7.21 -21.06 -4.62
CA GLY A 343 6.62 -20.02 -3.78
C GLY A 343 6.69 -18.63 -4.39
N GLN A 344 7.82 -18.27 -5.03
CA GLN A 344 7.93 -17.01 -5.78
C GLN A 344 6.99 -16.98 -6.99
N ALA A 345 6.89 -18.09 -7.73
CA ALA A 345 5.95 -18.22 -8.84
C ALA A 345 4.49 -18.09 -8.38
N LEU A 346 4.12 -18.72 -7.26
CA LEU A 346 2.78 -18.64 -6.66
C LEU A 346 2.43 -17.19 -6.30
N TYR A 347 3.34 -16.48 -5.62
CA TYR A 347 3.13 -15.07 -5.26
C TYR A 347 2.91 -14.21 -6.52
N ASN A 348 3.77 -14.35 -7.53
CA ASN A 348 3.68 -13.57 -8.76
C ASN A 348 2.44 -13.93 -9.59
N GLY A 349 2.08 -15.20 -9.64
CA GLY A 349 0.88 -15.70 -10.31
C GLY A 349 -0.38 -15.15 -9.67
N LEU A 350 -0.47 -15.19 -8.34
CA LEU A 350 -1.60 -14.61 -7.60
C LEU A 350 -1.66 -13.09 -7.77
N LYS A 351 -0.53 -12.39 -7.67
CA LYS A 351 -0.44 -10.95 -7.93
C LYS A 351 -0.95 -10.57 -9.31
N SER A 352 -0.61 -11.37 -10.33
CA SER A 352 -1.04 -11.16 -11.70
C SER A 352 -2.55 -11.41 -11.86
N ALA A 353 -3.07 -12.47 -11.24
CA ALA A 353 -4.50 -12.79 -11.29
C ALA A 353 -5.38 -11.77 -10.56
N LEU A 354 -4.84 -11.10 -9.55
CA LEU A 354 -5.51 -10.01 -8.85
C LEU A 354 -5.56 -8.71 -9.67
N ASP A 355 -4.69 -8.53 -10.67
CA ASP A 355 -4.66 -7.39 -11.59
C ASP A 355 -4.79 -6.02 -10.87
N GLY A 356 -3.94 -5.81 -9.85
CA GLY A 356 -3.92 -4.58 -9.06
C GLY A 356 -5.03 -4.46 -8.00
N LYS A 357 -5.87 -5.50 -7.83
CA LYS A 357 -6.77 -5.65 -6.67
C LYS A 357 -6.06 -6.35 -5.51
N THR A 358 -6.72 -6.40 -4.36
CA THR A 358 -6.20 -7.04 -3.15
C THR A 358 -7.21 -7.99 -2.50
N LEU A 359 -6.71 -9.10 -1.97
CA LEU A 359 -7.46 -10.13 -1.25
C LEU A 359 -7.55 -9.81 0.24
N ILE A 360 -8.67 -10.12 0.89
CA ILE A 360 -8.80 -9.89 2.33
C ILE A 360 -7.89 -10.88 3.08
N VAL A 361 -7.10 -10.40 4.03
CA VAL A 361 -6.32 -11.25 4.95
C VAL A 361 -6.60 -10.89 6.39
N GLN A 362 -6.81 -11.86 7.28
CA GLN A 362 -7.11 -11.59 8.69
C GLN A 362 -6.49 -12.63 9.61
N PHE A 363 -6.09 -12.22 10.81
CA PHE A 363 -5.73 -13.15 11.88
C PHE A 363 -6.98 -13.53 12.67
N THR A 364 -7.08 -14.79 13.07
CA THR A 364 -8.20 -15.31 13.85
C THR A 364 -7.70 -16.09 15.06
N ASN A 365 -8.56 -16.25 16.06
CA ASN A 365 -8.26 -17.05 17.26
C ASN A 365 -8.44 -18.56 17.03
N LYS A 366 -8.60 -19.00 15.78
CA LYS A 366 -8.75 -20.40 15.42
C LYS A 366 -7.37 -21.06 15.29
N GLU A 367 -7.29 -22.36 15.55
CA GLU A 367 -6.03 -23.10 15.40
C GLU A 367 -5.66 -23.36 13.93
N TYR A 368 -6.62 -23.26 13.02
CA TYR A 368 -6.44 -23.49 11.59
C TYR A 368 -6.50 -22.20 10.78
N SER A 369 -5.82 -22.22 9.64
CA SER A 369 -5.98 -21.22 8.58
C SER A 369 -6.96 -21.74 7.53
N ALA A 370 -7.57 -20.84 6.77
CA ALA A 370 -8.49 -21.21 5.70
C ALA A 370 -8.63 -20.10 4.65
N PHE A 371 -8.70 -20.49 3.39
CA PHE A 371 -9.18 -19.68 2.30
C PHE A 371 -10.69 -19.86 2.12
N THR A 372 -11.42 -18.76 1.97
CA THR A 372 -12.87 -18.76 1.73
C THR A 372 -13.19 -18.01 0.44
N VAL A 373 -13.83 -18.69 -0.51
CA VAL A 373 -14.32 -18.10 -1.76
C VAL A 373 -15.66 -17.41 -1.54
N ASN A 374 -15.69 -16.09 -1.72
CA ASN A 374 -16.91 -15.29 -1.62
C ASN A 374 -16.89 -14.06 -2.55
N GLY A 375 -16.56 -14.25 -3.83
CA GLY A 375 -16.46 -13.15 -4.81
C GLY A 375 -15.46 -12.09 -4.35
N ASP A 376 -15.87 -10.82 -4.35
CA ASP A 376 -15.04 -9.69 -3.88
C ASP A 376 -14.74 -9.73 -2.36
N ALA A 377 -15.46 -10.56 -1.60
CA ALA A 377 -15.24 -10.79 -0.18
C ALA A 377 -14.45 -12.08 0.10
N SER A 378 -13.82 -12.68 -0.91
CA SER A 378 -12.91 -13.81 -0.70
C SER A 378 -11.79 -13.42 0.26
N SER A 379 -11.39 -14.34 1.14
CA SER A 379 -10.44 -14.02 2.21
C SER A 379 -9.56 -15.20 2.60
N ILE A 380 -8.35 -14.89 3.07
CA ILE A 380 -7.49 -15.82 3.81
C ILE A 380 -7.56 -15.47 5.29
N SER A 381 -7.99 -16.44 6.09
CA SER A 381 -7.93 -16.37 7.55
C SER A 381 -6.70 -17.12 8.04
N ILE A 382 -5.82 -16.45 8.77
CA ILE A 382 -4.62 -17.02 9.38
C ILE A 382 -4.95 -17.38 10.83
N GLY A 383 -4.75 -18.65 11.19
CA GLY A 383 -4.94 -19.14 12.56
C GLY A 383 -3.82 -18.71 13.51
N THR A 384 -3.85 -19.23 14.73
CA THR A 384 -2.83 -19.00 15.77
C THR A 384 -1.49 -19.66 15.43
N LEU A 385 -1.52 -20.74 14.63
CA LEU A 385 -0.32 -21.42 14.12
C LEU A 385 0.13 -20.78 12.81
N VAL A 386 1.03 -19.80 12.93
CA VAL A 386 1.54 -19.02 11.81
C VAL A 386 2.78 -19.70 11.22
N GLU A 387 2.56 -20.72 10.39
CA GLU A 387 3.63 -21.44 9.67
C GLU A 387 3.58 -21.16 8.16
N SER A 388 4.74 -21.01 7.54
CA SER A 388 4.83 -20.62 6.12
C SER A 388 4.19 -21.63 5.17
N ASN A 389 4.23 -22.93 5.50
CA ASN A 389 3.59 -23.96 4.67
C ASN A 389 2.06 -23.92 4.76
N VAL A 390 1.50 -23.52 5.90
CA VAL A 390 0.06 -23.35 6.07
C VAL A 390 -0.40 -22.13 5.28
N PHE A 391 0.32 -21.01 5.38
CA PHE A 391 0.00 -19.83 4.57
C PHE A 391 0.19 -20.07 3.07
N PHE A 392 1.24 -20.80 2.66
CA PHE A 392 1.45 -21.25 1.29
C PHE A 392 0.25 -22.05 0.76
N HIS A 393 -0.28 -22.97 1.57
CA HIS A 393 -1.45 -23.78 1.21
C HIS A 393 -2.69 -22.91 0.95
N GLU A 394 -3.00 -21.95 1.82
CA GLU A 394 -4.13 -21.04 1.59
C GLU A 394 -3.92 -20.11 0.38
N MET A 395 -2.67 -19.67 0.14
CA MET A 395 -2.34 -18.92 -1.07
C MET A 395 -2.51 -19.74 -2.34
N TRP A 396 -2.29 -21.05 -2.28
CA TRP A 396 -2.53 -21.97 -3.40
C TRP A 396 -4.01 -22.04 -3.75
N HIS A 397 -4.87 -22.18 -2.75
CA HIS A 397 -6.32 -22.14 -2.95
C HIS A 397 -6.80 -20.81 -3.52
N ALA A 398 -6.23 -19.69 -3.03
CA ALA A 398 -6.49 -18.39 -3.64
C ALA A 398 -6.06 -18.37 -5.11
N TYR A 399 -4.88 -18.87 -5.45
CA TYR A 399 -4.44 -18.95 -6.84
C TYR A 399 -5.39 -19.77 -7.71
N GLN A 400 -5.78 -20.97 -7.26
CA GLN A 400 -6.74 -21.84 -7.95
C GLN A 400 -8.08 -21.13 -8.21
N ALA A 401 -8.65 -20.50 -7.18
CA ALA A 401 -9.95 -19.84 -7.27
C ALA A 401 -9.96 -18.61 -8.18
N TYR A 402 -8.83 -17.91 -8.36
CA TYR A 402 -8.73 -16.77 -9.27
C TYR A 402 -8.43 -17.17 -10.73
N HIS A 403 -8.06 -18.42 -10.99
CA HIS A 403 -7.82 -18.95 -12.34
C HIS A 403 -8.98 -19.81 -12.87
N GLU A 404 -10.07 -19.91 -12.11
CA GLU A 404 -11.21 -20.74 -12.47
C GLU A 404 -12.54 -20.09 -12.06
N SER A 405 -13.64 -20.49 -12.68
CA SER A 405 -14.96 -20.04 -12.26
C SER A 405 -15.31 -20.54 -10.85
N SER A 406 -16.00 -19.72 -10.05
CA SER A 406 -16.44 -20.08 -8.70
C SER A 406 -17.22 -21.40 -8.66
N SER A 407 -18.05 -21.67 -9.67
CA SER A 407 -18.80 -22.93 -9.78
C SER A 407 -17.88 -24.13 -9.99
N SER A 408 -16.91 -24.02 -10.91
CA SER A 408 -16.00 -25.13 -11.20
C SER A 408 -15.03 -25.39 -10.03
N TYR A 409 -14.57 -24.33 -9.35
CA TYR A 409 -13.78 -24.46 -8.12
C TYR A 409 -14.56 -25.21 -7.02
N LYS A 410 -15.80 -24.80 -6.74
CA LYS A 410 -16.65 -25.42 -5.71
C LYS A 410 -17.05 -26.86 -6.03
N ASN A 411 -17.19 -27.19 -7.32
CA ASN A 411 -17.53 -28.54 -7.77
C ASN A 411 -16.32 -29.49 -7.84
N SER A 412 -15.13 -29.06 -7.42
CA SER A 412 -13.90 -29.85 -7.52
C SER A 412 -13.01 -29.75 -6.27
N LEU A 413 -13.56 -29.38 -5.11
CA LEU A 413 -12.77 -29.09 -3.90
C LEU A 413 -11.82 -30.23 -3.50
N ILE A 414 -12.21 -31.50 -3.68
CA ILE A 414 -11.29 -32.62 -3.38
C ILE A 414 -10.09 -32.60 -4.34
N ASN A 415 -10.30 -32.36 -5.65
CA ASN A 415 -9.21 -32.25 -6.61
C ASN A 415 -8.30 -31.04 -6.28
N GLN A 416 -8.90 -29.90 -5.93
CA GLN A 416 -8.16 -28.68 -5.56
C GLN A 416 -7.28 -28.92 -4.33
N ASP A 417 -7.80 -29.60 -3.31
CA ASP A 417 -7.07 -29.95 -2.07
C ASP A 417 -5.97 -30.98 -2.31
N ILE A 418 -6.18 -31.96 -3.20
CA ILE A 418 -5.14 -32.91 -3.58
C ILE A 418 -3.94 -32.17 -4.18
N GLU A 419 -4.18 -31.27 -5.14
CA GLU A 419 -3.10 -30.47 -5.75
C GLU A 419 -2.44 -29.54 -4.72
N ALA A 420 -3.23 -28.83 -3.91
CA ALA A 420 -2.72 -27.88 -2.92
C ALA A 420 -1.89 -28.56 -1.84
N HIS A 421 -2.31 -29.74 -1.35
CA HIS A 421 -1.53 -30.52 -0.39
C HIS A 421 -0.28 -31.12 -1.02
N TYR A 422 -0.32 -31.50 -2.29
CA TYR A 422 0.86 -32.00 -2.98
C TYR A 422 1.89 -30.88 -3.22
N ALA A 423 1.44 -29.69 -3.63
CA ALA A 423 2.30 -28.50 -3.71
C ALA A 423 2.88 -28.12 -2.33
N GLN A 424 2.05 -28.17 -1.27
CA GLN A 424 2.51 -27.94 0.11
C GLN A 424 3.57 -28.96 0.54
N TYR A 425 3.40 -30.24 0.18
CA TYR A 425 4.39 -31.29 0.44
C TYR A 425 5.72 -30.98 -0.25
N LEU A 426 5.69 -30.65 -1.54
CA LEU A 426 6.88 -30.30 -2.32
C LEU A 426 7.60 -29.06 -1.76
N TYR A 427 6.84 -28.05 -1.33
CA TYR A 427 7.39 -26.87 -0.65
C TYR A 427 8.05 -27.24 0.68
N LEU A 428 7.34 -28.01 1.53
CA LEU A 428 7.83 -28.47 2.82
C LEU A 428 9.14 -29.23 2.69
N CYS A 429 9.25 -30.18 1.75
CA CYS A 429 10.46 -30.99 1.59
C CYS A 429 11.73 -30.20 1.25
N LYS A 430 11.59 -28.97 0.74
CA LYS A 430 12.72 -28.08 0.45
C LYS A 430 13.14 -27.22 1.62
N LEU A 431 12.31 -27.13 2.67
CA LEU A 431 12.64 -26.34 3.85
C LEU A 431 13.75 -27.02 4.67
N PRO A 432 14.79 -26.28 5.11
CA PRO A 432 15.86 -26.82 5.94
C PRO A 432 15.37 -27.53 7.20
N GLU A 433 14.27 -27.06 7.78
CA GLU A 433 13.68 -27.60 8.99
C GLU A 433 12.76 -28.81 8.78
N TYR A 434 12.56 -29.29 7.55
CA TYR A 434 11.65 -30.41 7.29
C TYR A 434 12.14 -31.72 7.91
N ALA A 435 13.43 -32.02 7.78
CA ALA A 435 14.02 -33.23 8.34
C ALA A 435 13.93 -33.22 9.88
N GLY A 436 13.36 -34.28 10.45
CA GLY A 436 13.08 -34.41 11.88
C GLY A 436 11.87 -33.60 12.38
N SER A 437 11.12 -32.94 11.50
CA SER A 437 9.97 -32.13 11.89
C SER A 437 8.71 -32.96 12.20
N LYS A 438 7.73 -32.31 12.85
CA LYS A 438 6.38 -32.86 12.99
C LYS A 438 5.73 -33.16 11.63
N TRP A 439 6.05 -32.38 10.60
CA TRP A 439 5.49 -32.54 9.26
C TRP A 439 6.00 -33.80 8.57
N GLU A 440 7.31 -34.07 8.63
CA GLU A 440 7.88 -35.33 8.12
C GLU A 440 7.22 -36.54 8.80
N ASN A 441 7.05 -36.49 10.13
CA ASN A 441 6.36 -37.52 10.89
C ASN A 441 4.88 -37.68 10.50
N TYR A 442 4.17 -36.58 10.22
CA TYR A 442 2.80 -36.64 9.73
C TYR A 442 2.71 -37.27 8.33
N TYR A 443 3.56 -36.88 7.38
CA TYR A 443 3.61 -37.53 6.05
C TYR A 443 4.00 -39.01 6.11
N ALA A 444 4.67 -39.45 7.18
CA ALA A 444 5.00 -40.86 7.40
C ALA A 444 3.87 -41.68 8.06
N LYS A 445 3.02 -41.07 8.89
CA LYS A 445 2.05 -41.80 9.74
C LYS A 445 0.59 -41.50 9.47
N ASP A 446 0.27 -40.28 9.06
CA ASP A 446 -1.10 -39.88 8.74
C ASP A 446 -1.51 -40.46 7.39
N ARG A 447 -2.72 -41.05 7.32
CA ARG A 447 -3.18 -41.77 6.12
C ARG A 447 -3.36 -40.82 4.93
N ARG A 448 -3.87 -39.61 5.16
CA ARG A 448 -4.17 -38.62 4.12
C ARG A 448 -2.91 -37.94 3.63
N LEU A 449 -2.05 -37.47 4.54
CA LEU A 449 -0.77 -36.88 4.17
C LEU A 449 0.13 -37.93 3.51
N GLY A 450 0.13 -39.16 4.01
CA GLY A 450 0.83 -40.29 3.40
C GLY A 450 0.37 -40.60 1.97
N SER A 451 -0.94 -40.51 1.67
CA SER A 451 -1.42 -40.69 0.29
C SER A 451 -1.05 -39.53 -0.63
N ILE A 452 -1.01 -38.30 -0.11
CA ILE A 452 -0.47 -37.15 -0.85
C ILE A 452 1.01 -37.33 -1.17
N LYS A 453 1.84 -37.75 -0.20
CA LYS A 453 3.27 -38.00 -0.42
C LYS A 453 3.50 -38.98 -1.58
N ARG A 454 2.74 -40.09 -1.62
CA ARG A 454 2.85 -41.11 -2.68
C ARG A 454 2.62 -40.60 -4.10
N LEU A 455 2.03 -39.41 -4.28
CA LEU A 455 1.92 -38.79 -5.60
C LEU A 455 3.29 -38.48 -6.22
N GLU A 456 4.37 -38.41 -5.43
CA GLU A 456 5.75 -38.25 -5.92
C GLU A 456 6.21 -39.37 -6.87
N ASP A 457 5.62 -40.57 -6.77
CA ASP A 457 5.91 -41.69 -7.66
C ASP A 457 5.25 -41.51 -9.04
N PHE A 458 4.29 -40.59 -9.18
CA PHE A 458 3.47 -40.41 -10.39
C PHE A 458 3.64 -39.03 -11.03
N VAL A 459 3.80 -37.99 -10.21
CA VAL A 459 3.96 -36.60 -10.63
C VAL A 459 5.28 -36.07 -10.10
N ASP A 460 6.08 -35.43 -10.94
CA ASP A 460 7.34 -34.82 -10.54
C ASP A 460 7.14 -33.46 -9.85
N SER A 461 8.23 -32.90 -9.31
CA SER A 461 8.22 -31.58 -8.66
C SER A 461 7.84 -30.41 -9.58
N LYS A 462 7.68 -30.66 -10.89
CA LYS A 462 7.22 -29.69 -11.90
C LYS A 462 5.80 -29.97 -12.39
N GLY A 463 5.03 -30.81 -11.70
CA GLY A 463 3.67 -31.14 -12.10
C GLY A 463 3.58 -31.93 -13.41
N ARG A 464 4.61 -32.71 -13.78
CA ARG A 464 4.63 -33.57 -14.97
C ARG A 464 4.61 -35.03 -14.58
N LEU A 465 4.13 -35.90 -15.45
CA LEU A 465 4.21 -37.34 -15.20
C LEU A 465 5.66 -37.80 -15.06
N VAL A 466 5.92 -38.64 -14.05
CA VAL A 466 7.19 -39.34 -13.90
C VAL A 466 7.40 -40.28 -15.09
N SER A 467 8.65 -40.44 -15.52
CA SER A 467 9.00 -41.26 -16.70
C SER A 467 8.49 -42.69 -16.54
N GLY A 468 7.67 -43.15 -17.49
CA GLY A 468 7.11 -44.51 -17.50
C GLY A 468 5.73 -44.62 -16.84
N ILE A 469 5.22 -43.56 -16.22
CA ILE A 469 3.87 -43.50 -15.63
C ILE A 469 2.87 -43.00 -16.68
N THR A 470 1.71 -43.66 -16.76
CA THR A 470 0.60 -43.24 -17.62
C THR A 470 -0.44 -42.41 -16.85
N ASN A 471 -1.29 -41.68 -17.57
CA ASN A 471 -2.43 -40.99 -16.94
C ASN A 471 -3.37 -41.96 -16.20
N ASN A 472 -3.51 -43.20 -16.68
CA ASN A 472 -4.35 -44.21 -16.02
C ASN A 472 -3.78 -44.63 -14.66
N ASP A 473 -2.46 -44.75 -14.56
CA ASP A 473 -1.78 -45.06 -13.30
C ASP A 473 -1.97 -43.92 -12.30
N LEU A 474 -1.82 -42.66 -12.76
CA LEU A 474 -2.08 -41.48 -11.95
C LEU A 474 -3.55 -41.38 -11.54
N ASP A 475 -4.50 -41.62 -12.45
CA ASP A 475 -5.93 -41.59 -12.14
C ASP A 475 -6.29 -42.59 -11.03
N ALA A 476 -5.75 -43.81 -11.10
CA ALA A 476 -5.94 -44.79 -10.04
C ALA A 476 -5.45 -44.28 -8.68
N GLN A 477 -4.27 -43.63 -8.65
CA GLN A 477 -3.72 -43.07 -7.42
C GLN A 477 -4.50 -41.84 -6.91
N VAL A 478 -4.99 -40.99 -7.80
CA VAL A 478 -5.82 -39.82 -7.44
C VAL A 478 -7.16 -40.27 -6.86
N VAL A 479 -7.82 -41.29 -7.45
CA VAL A 479 -9.06 -41.87 -6.92
C VAL A 479 -8.84 -42.54 -5.56
N LEU A 480 -7.72 -43.23 -5.37
CA LEU A 480 -7.37 -43.76 -4.04
C LEU A 480 -7.18 -42.62 -3.03
N THR A 481 -6.52 -41.54 -3.44
CA THR A 481 -6.31 -40.36 -2.59
C THR A 481 -7.64 -39.67 -2.25
N SER A 482 -8.53 -39.47 -3.22
CA SER A 482 -9.85 -38.85 -2.99
C SER A 482 -10.69 -39.66 -1.99
N SER A 483 -10.70 -40.98 -2.10
CA SER A 483 -11.41 -41.86 -1.15
C SER A 483 -10.89 -41.74 0.30
N ILE A 484 -9.61 -41.41 0.48
CA ILE A 484 -9.03 -41.15 1.79
C ILE A 484 -9.49 -39.79 2.32
N PHE A 485 -9.56 -38.77 1.46
CA PHE A 485 -10.10 -37.46 1.82
C PHE A 485 -11.56 -37.58 2.27
N GLU A 486 -12.42 -38.25 1.50
CA GLU A 486 -13.86 -38.45 1.84
C GLU A 486 -14.10 -39.15 3.19
N THR A 487 -13.13 -39.92 3.67
CA THR A 487 -13.20 -40.61 4.98
C THR A 487 -12.46 -39.87 6.11
N THR A 488 -11.88 -38.70 5.84
CA THR A 488 -11.15 -37.88 6.82
C THR A 488 -12.09 -36.89 7.52
N PRO A 489 -12.04 -36.76 8.86
CA PRO A 489 -12.81 -35.74 9.57
C PRO A 489 -12.55 -34.32 9.03
N GLY A 490 -13.61 -33.57 8.74
CA GLY A 490 -13.52 -32.26 8.11
C GLY A 490 -13.82 -32.26 6.60
N TYR A 491 -13.88 -33.45 5.99
CA TYR A 491 -14.27 -33.69 4.59
C TYR A 491 -15.57 -34.48 4.46
N ASP A 492 -16.28 -34.68 5.57
CA ASP A 492 -17.44 -35.56 5.71
C ASP A 492 -18.71 -35.04 5.04
N ASN A 493 -18.74 -33.77 4.64
CA ASN A 493 -19.87 -33.18 3.92
C ASN A 493 -19.70 -33.33 2.40
N SER A 494 -20.33 -34.35 1.83
CA SER A 494 -20.30 -34.66 0.39
C SER A 494 -20.96 -33.60 -0.50
N ASP A 495 -21.80 -32.72 0.04
CA ASP A 495 -22.41 -31.62 -0.72
C ASP A 495 -21.45 -30.43 -0.89
N VAL A 496 -20.37 -30.41 -0.08
CA VAL A 496 -19.34 -29.36 -0.12
C VAL A 496 -18.08 -29.90 -0.77
N TYR A 497 -17.55 -31.03 -0.27
CA TYR A 497 -16.31 -31.61 -0.77
C TYR A 497 -16.58 -32.57 -1.92
N ILE A 498 -16.68 -32.00 -3.12
CA ILE A 498 -16.98 -32.74 -4.34
C ILE A 498 -15.68 -33.14 -5.04
N TYR A 499 -15.60 -34.41 -5.45
CA TYR A 499 -14.58 -34.92 -6.38
C TYR A 499 -15.14 -34.85 -7.81
N ASP A 500 -14.46 -34.09 -8.67
CA ASP A 500 -14.77 -33.97 -10.09
C ASP A 500 -14.03 -35.05 -10.87
N ASP A 501 -14.77 -36.09 -11.26
CA ASP A 501 -14.24 -37.23 -12.00
C ASP A 501 -13.91 -36.89 -13.47
N THR A 502 -14.30 -35.72 -13.97
CA THR A 502 -13.96 -35.27 -15.32
C THR A 502 -12.53 -34.74 -15.41
N ARG A 503 -11.91 -34.40 -14.27
CA ARG A 503 -10.49 -34.03 -14.17
C ARG A 503 -9.61 -35.28 -14.18
N LYS A 504 -9.17 -35.67 -15.38
CA LYS A 504 -8.33 -36.87 -15.59
C LYS A 504 -6.84 -36.58 -15.59
N GLY A 505 -6.10 -37.52 -15.02
CA GLY A 505 -4.64 -37.62 -15.02
C GLY A 505 -3.97 -36.34 -14.58
N ILE A 506 -3.03 -35.88 -15.40
CA ILE A 506 -2.19 -34.72 -15.10
C ILE A 506 -2.97 -33.39 -15.03
N ASN A 507 -4.23 -33.34 -15.51
CA ASN A 507 -5.04 -32.12 -15.42
C ASN A 507 -5.36 -31.74 -13.97
N ASN A 508 -5.31 -32.69 -13.03
CA ASN A 508 -5.41 -32.41 -11.59
C ASN A 508 -4.22 -31.58 -11.05
N PHE A 509 -3.10 -31.51 -11.78
CA PHE A 509 -1.86 -30.85 -11.35
C PHE A 509 -1.46 -29.71 -12.30
N SER A 510 -2.43 -29.14 -13.01
CA SER A 510 -2.20 -28.12 -14.03
C SER A 510 -1.72 -26.78 -13.47
N ASN A 511 -2.13 -26.40 -12.26
CA ASN A 511 -1.62 -25.19 -11.61
C ASN A 511 -0.18 -25.40 -11.17
N LEU A 512 0.12 -26.57 -10.60
CA LEU A 512 1.48 -26.95 -10.25
C LEU A 512 2.39 -26.90 -11.47
N ASN A 513 1.97 -27.50 -12.59
CA ASN A 513 2.73 -27.47 -13.83
C ASN A 513 2.95 -26.05 -14.37
N THR A 514 1.91 -25.21 -14.30
CA THR A 514 1.96 -23.83 -14.78
C THR A 514 2.94 -22.99 -13.96
N LEU A 515 2.83 -23.04 -12.63
CA LEU A 515 3.66 -22.24 -11.72
C LEU A 515 5.13 -22.68 -11.73
N THR A 516 5.39 -23.98 -11.89
CA THR A 516 6.76 -24.53 -11.81
C THR A 516 7.46 -24.65 -13.15
N LYS A 517 6.85 -24.17 -14.26
CA LYS A 517 7.45 -24.24 -15.60
C LYS A 517 8.80 -23.52 -15.73
N GLY A 518 8.99 -22.45 -14.96
CA GLY A 518 10.23 -21.66 -14.90
C GLY A 518 11.19 -22.07 -13.78
N CYS A 519 10.79 -23.06 -12.98
CA CYS A 519 11.64 -23.82 -12.09
C CYS A 519 12.16 -25.06 -12.87
#